data_AF-A0A973H3E7-F1
#
_entry.id   AF-A0A973H3E7-F1
#
_cell.length_a   1.000
_cell.length_b   1.000
_cell.length_c   1.000
_cell.angle_alpha   90.00
_cell.angle_beta   90.00
_cell.angle_gamma   90.00
#
_symmetry.space_group_name_H-M   'P 1'
#
loop_
_entity.id
_entity.type
_entity.pdbx_description
1 polymer ?
#
loop_
_entity_poly.entity_id
_entity_poly.type
_entity_poly.pdbx_seq_one_letter_code
_entity_poly.pdbx_strand_id
1 'polypeptide(L)'
;MTDRPTASTITDAQLDELHAELERMKLLVAASSEPGHAVRMAAQYAEKAIENGERADRAEAALARITALHEQWVKAGPPPLGTPTARWWDRRLVELHNAIHPPTDQTTEQL
;
A
#
# COMPACT_ATOMS: atom_id res chain seq x y z
N MET A 1 27.16 32.18 -31.21
CA MET A 1 27.84 32.88 -30.10
C MET A 1 26.80 33.72 -29.42
N THR A 2 26.18 33.23 -28.36
CA THR A 2 25.18 33.96 -27.59
C THR A 2 25.93 34.97 -26.73
N ASP A 3 25.78 36.24 -27.07
CA ASP A 3 26.39 37.36 -26.37
C ASP A 3 25.80 37.40 -24.95
N ARG A 4 26.65 37.15 -23.95
CA ARG A 4 26.23 37.15 -22.54
C ARG A 4 26.40 38.58 -22.05
N PRO A 5 25.32 39.33 -21.81
CA PRO A 5 25.44 40.72 -21.35
C PRO A 5 26.18 40.73 -20.00
N THR A 6 27.32 41.42 -19.97
CA THR A 6 28.07 41.72 -18.74
C THR A 6 27.29 42.72 -17.89
N ALA A 7 27.30 42.56 -16.57
CA ALA A 7 26.47 43.27 -15.60
C ALA A 7 26.56 44.82 -15.62
N SER A 8 27.51 45.40 -16.36
CA SER A 8 27.73 46.84 -16.48
C SER A 8 26.84 47.56 -17.51
N THR A 9 25.96 46.85 -18.22
CA THR A 9 25.19 47.42 -19.35
C THR A 9 23.67 47.22 -19.24
N ILE A 10 23.18 46.71 -18.11
CA ILE A 10 21.72 46.56 -17.88
C ILE A 10 21.14 47.94 -17.59
N THR A 11 20.22 48.40 -18.43
CA THR A 11 19.44 49.61 -18.15
C THR A 11 18.33 49.31 -17.15
N ASP A 12 17.87 50.31 -16.41
CA ASP A 12 16.77 50.14 -15.44
C ASP A 12 15.52 49.50 -16.08
N ALA A 13 15.23 49.84 -17.33
CA ALA A 13 14.13 49.23 -18.09
C ALA A 13 14.32 47.72 -18.35
N GLN A 14 15.56 47.24 -18.53
CA GLN A 14 15.86 45.82 -18.67
C GLN A 14 15.78 45.09 -17.32
N LEU A 15 16.11 45.79 -16.23
CA LEU A 15 15.96 45.27 -14.87
C LEU A 15 14.47 45.10 -14.50
N ASP A 16 13.63 46.07 -14.87
CA ASP A 16 12.19 46.02 -14.65
C ASP A 16 11.52 44.89 -15.45
N GLU A 17 11.93 44.68 -16.71
CA GLU A 17 11.41 43.56 -17.52
C GLU A 17 11.82 42.20 -16.92
N LEU A 18 13.08 42.06 -16.47
CA LEU A 18 13.55 40.84 -15.79
C LEU A 18 12.78 40.57 -14.49
N HIS A 19 12.42 41.63 -13.74
CA HIS A 19 11.58 41.47 -12.55
C HIS A 19 10.14 41.08 -12.92
N ALA A 20 9.55 41.69 -13.94
CA ALA A 20 8.21 41.32 -14.41
C ALA A 20 8.17 39.87 -14.92
N GLU A 21 9.23 39.42 -15.60
CA GLU A 21 9.36 38.04 -16.07
C GLU A 21 9.58 37.05 -14.93
N LEU A 22 10.37 37.40 -13.90
CA LEU A 22 10.51 36.60 -12.68
C LEU A 22 9.19 36.47 -11.91
N GLU A 23 8.39 37.53 -11.81
CA GLU A 23 7.07 37.46 -11.16
C GLU A 23 6.08 36.63 -11.99
N ARG A 24 6.10 36.74 -13.32
CA ARG A 24 5.34 35.83 -14.20
C ARG A 24 5.75 34.37 -14.00
N MET A 25 7.05 34.08 -13.92
CA MET A 25 7.55 32.73 -13.68
C MET A 25 7.14 32.20 -12.31
N LYS A 26 7.24 33.00 -11.25
CA LYS A 26 6.79 32.62 -9.90
C LYS A 26 5.30 32.28 -9.87
N LEU A 27 4.47 33.09 -10.52
CA LEU A 27 3.03 32.83 -10.63
C LEU A 27 2.74 31.53 -11.38
N LEU A 28 3.49 31.24 -12.44
CA LEU A 28 3.33 30.02 -13.24
C LEU A 28 3.80 28.76 -12.49
N VAL A 29 4.84 28.88 -11.67
CA VAL A 29 5.30 27.83 -10.76
C VAL A 29 4.30 27.60 -9.62
N ALA A 30 3.77 28.66 -9.01
CA ALA A 30 2.74 28.56 -7.98
C ALA A 30 1.48 27.86 -8.52
N ALA A 31 0.97 28.32 -9.66
CA ALA A 31 -0.20 27.75 -10.34
C ALA A 31 -0.01 26.29 -10.79
N SER A 32 1.23 25.85 -11.09
CA SER A 32 1.53 24.45 -11.44
C SER A 32 1.80 23.55 -10.22
N SER A 33 2.17 24.14 -9.08
CA SER A 33 2.52 23.40 -7.87
C SER A 33 1.31 22.96 -7.03
N GLU A 34 0.26 23.78 -6.93
CA GLU A 34 -0.93 23.47 -6.11
C GLU A 34 -1.79 22.33 -6.69
N PRO A 35 -2.14 22.30 -7.99
CA PRO A 35 -2.88 21.19 -8.58
C PRO A 35 -2.05 19.89 -8.54
N GLY A 36 -0.74 19.98 -8.78
CA GLY A 36 0.16 18.82 -8.73
C GLY A 36 0.33 18.26 -7.32
N HIS A 37 0.30 19.10 -6.28
CA HIS A 37 0.33 18.64 -4.90
C HIS A 37 -0.96 17.93 -4.49
N ALA A 38 -2.12 18.50 -4.82
CA ALA A 38 -3.43 17.87 -4.54
C ALA A 38 -3.59 16.51 -5.23
N VAL A 39 -3.16 16.40 -6.50
CA VAL A 39 -3.19 15.14 -7.27
C VAL A 39 -2.28 14.08 -6.65
N ARG A 40 -1.07 14.45 -6.20
CA ARG A 40 -0.18 13.51 -5.50
C ARG A 40 -0.78 13.01 -4.19
N MET A 41 -1.38 13.90 -3.41
CA MET A 41 -2.06 13.52 -2.17
C MET A 41 -3.23 12.56 -2.44
N ALA A 42 -4.06 12.86 -3.45
CA ALA A 42 -5.18 11.99 -3.84
C ALA A 42 -4.69 10.61 -4.30
N ALA A 43 -3.60 10.53 -5.07
CA ALA A 43 -3.00 9.27 -5.48
C ALA A 43 -2.51 8.44 -4.28
N GLN A 44 -1.85 9.07 -3.31
CA GLN A 44 -1.42 8.41 -2.08
C GLN A 44 -2.61 7.90 -1.24
N TYR A 45 -3.72 8.63 -1.18
CA TYR A 45 -4.93 8.17 -0.51
C TYR A 45 -5.58 6.99 -1.23
N ALA A 46 -5.62 7.02 -2.56
CA ALA A 46 -6.15 5.91 -3.37
C ALA A 46 -5.31 4.64 -3.16
N GLU A 47 -3.98 4.75 -3.17
CA GLU A 47 -3.07 3.63 -2.91
C GLU A 47 -3.30 3.02 -1.52
N LYS A 48 -3.37 3.86 -0.48
CA LYS A 48 -3.69 3.39 0.89
C LYS A 48 -5.08 2.77 1.00
N ALA A 49 -6.06 3.28 0.25
CA ALA A 49 -7.40 2.72 0.25
C ALA A 49 -7.43 1.33 -0.40
N ILE A 50 -6.69 1.14 -1.49
CA ILE A 50 -6.51 -0.18 -2.14
C ILE A 50 -5.83 -1.15 -1.17
N GLU A 51 -4.70 -0.77 -0.57
CA GLU A 51 -3.99 -1.60 0.39
C GLU A 51 -4.87 -2.00 1.60
N ASN A 52 -5.64 -1.05 2.12
CA ASN A 52 -6.59 -1.32 3.20
C ASN A 52 -7.72 -2.27 2.77
N GLY A 53 -8.22 -2.12 1.54
CA GLY A 53 -9.19 -3.05 0.95
C GLY A 53 -8.63 -4.47 0.88
N GLU A 54 -7.44 -4.64 0.30
CA GLU A 54 -6.78 -5.94 0.22
C GLU A 54 -6.50 -6.56 1.61
N ARG A 55 -6.19 -5.72 2.61
CA ARG A 55 -6.02 -6.17 3.99
C ARG A 55 -7.35 -6.65 4.60
N ALA A 56 -8.45 -5.94 4.35
CA ALA A 56 -9.77 -6.32 4.80
C ALA A 56 -10.19 -7.67 4.16
N ASP A 57 -10.07 -7.80 2.84
CA ASP A 57 -10.42 -9.02 2.12
C ASP A 57 -9.63 -10.24 2.64
N ARG A 58 -8.32 -10.09 2.88
CA ARG A 58 -7.49 -11.14 3.47
C ARG A 58 -7.93 -11.52 4.88
N ALA A 59 -8.32 -10.54 5.69
CA ALA A 59 -8.80 -10.78 7.05
C ALA A 59 -10.15 -11.50 7.04
N GLU A 60 -11.09 -11.08 6.19
CA GLU A 60 -12.39 -11.74 6.00
C GLU A 60 -12.22 -13.20 5.54
N ALA A 61 -11.33 -13.44 4.57
CA ALA A 61 -11.03 -14.80 4.12
C ALA A 61 -10.43 -15.67 5.24
N ALA A 62 -9.56 -15.11 6.08
CA ALA A 62 -9.02 -15.82 7.24
C ALA A 62 -10.11 -16.15 8.27
N LEU A 63 -10.99 -15.20 8.57
CA LEU A 63 -12.13 -15.43 9.48
C LEU A 63 -13.07 -16.52 8.97
N ALA A 64 -13.36 -16.55 7.66
CA ALA A 64 -14.17 -17.59 7.05
C ALA A 64 -13.54 -18.98 7.22
N ARG A 65 -12.22 -19.12 6.99
CA ARG A 65 -11.49 -20.38 7.19
C ARG A 65 -11.50 -20.84 8.65
N ILE A 66 -11.26 -19.92 9.59
CA ILE A 66 -11.27 -20.23 11.03
C ILE A 66 -12.66 -20.67 11.48
N THR A 67 -13.71 -20.00 10.99
CA THR A 67 -15.10 -20.36 11.31
C THR A 67 -15.44 -21.76 10.81
N ALA A 68 -15.12 -22.07 9.56
CA ALA A 68 -15.33 -23.40 9.00
C ALA A 68 -14.54 -24.49 9.76
N LEU A 69 -13.28 -24.20 10.14
CA LEU A 69 -12.46 -25.11 10.93
C LEU A 69 -13.06 -25.37 12.31
N HIS A 70 -13.54 -24.32 12.97
CA HIS A 70 -14.23 -24.43 14.26
C HIS A 70 -15.47 -25.33 14.15
N GLU A 71 -16.32 -25.12 13.15
CA GLU A 71 -17.50 -25.97 12.91
C GLU A 71 -17.10 -27.44 12.67
N GLN A 72 -16.03 -27.67 11.92
CA GLN A 72 -15.49 -29.02 11.70
C GLN A 72 -15.02 -29.67 13.01
N TRP A 73 -14.34 -28.93 13.87
CA TRP A 73 -13.86 -29.44 15.16
C TRP A 73 -15.01 -29.75 16.12
N VAL A 74 -16.01 -28.87 16.19
CA VAL A 74 -17.24 -29.09 16.97
C VAL A 74 -17.94 -30.36 16.51
N LYS A 75 -18.07 -30.57 15.19
CA LYS A 75 -18.67 -31.78 14.62
C LYS A 75 -17.84 -33.04 14.90
N ALA A 76 -16.51 -32.94 14.87
CA ALA A 76 -15.63 -34.08 15.14
C ALA A 76 -15.63 -34.48 16.63
N GLY A 77 -15.88 -33.53 17.52
CA GLY A 77 -15.98 -33.78 18.96
C GLY A 77 -14.62 -34.09 19.61
N PRO A 78 -14.65 -34.73 20.80
CA PRO A 78 -13.45 -34.99 21.60
C PRO A 78 -12.52 -36.02 20.94
N PRO A 79 -11.25 -36.12 21.39
CA PRO A 79 -10.34 -37.16 20.93
C PRO A 79 -10.93 -38.57 21.13
N PRO A 80 -10.73 -39.49 20.17
CA PRO A 80 -11.08 -40.90 20.35
C PRO A 80 -10.37 -41.49 21.56
N LEU A 81 -11.01 -42.47 22.21
CA LEU A 81 -10.43 -43.19 23.35
C LEU A 81 -9.05 -43.77 22.99
N GLY A 82 -8.10 -43.64 23.92
CA GLY A 82 -6.71 -44.06 23.70
C GLY A 82 -5.84 -43.05 22.95
N THR A 83 -6.40 -41.96 22.42
CA THR A 83 -5.60 -40.88 21.82
C THR A 83 -5.06 -39.96 22.92
N PRO A 84 -3.74 -39.70 23.00
CA PRO A 84 -3.21 -38.73 23.95
C PRO A 84 -3.75 -37.32 23.66
N THR A 85 -4.38 -36.69 24.65
CA THR A 85 -4.99 -35.36 24.53
C THR A 85 -4.01 -34.31 24.03
N ALA A 86 -2.74 -34.38 24.44
CA ALA A 86 -1.69 -33.47 23.98
C ALA A 86 -1.47 -33.59 22.44
N ARG A 87 -1.34 -34.82 21.93
CA ARG A 87 -1.16 -35.05 20.48
C ARG A 87 -2.38 -34.65 19.65
N TRP A 88 -3.56 -34.79 20.23
CA TRP A 88 -4.79 -34.32 19.60
C TRP A 88 -4.81 -32.79 19.50
N TRP A 89 -4.45 -32.08 20.58
CA TRP A 89 -4.33 -30.61 20.55
C TRP A 89 -3.21 -30.12 19.64
N ASP A 90 -2.05 -30.75 19.62
CA ASP A 90 -0.94 -30.39 18.73
C ASP A 90 -1.42 -30.32 17.27
N ARG A 91 -2.17 -31.35 16.82
CA ARG A 91 -2.71 -31.40 15.46
C ARG A 91 -3.71 -30.27 15.19
N ARG A 92 -4.57 -29.97 16.15
CA ARG A 92 -5.55 -28.88 16.05
C ARG A 92 -4.87 -27.51 16.00
N LEU A 93 -3.82 -27.29 16.78
CA LEU A 93 -3.04 -26.05 16.72
C LEU A 93 -2.36 -25.86 15.37
N VAL A 94 -1.85 -26.93 14.75
CA VAL A 94 -1.30 -26.88 13.38
C VAL A 94 -2.40 -26.55 12.36
N GLU A 95 -3.57 -27.17 12.45
CA GLU A 95 -4.71 -26.87 11.58
C GLU A 95 -5.16 -25.39 11.71
N LEU A 96 -5.21 -24.85 12.94
CA LEU A 96 -5.53 -23.43 13.17
C LEU A 96 -4.44 -22.50 12.63
N HIS A 97 -3.17 -22.86 12.84
CA HIS A 97 -2.05 -22.09 12.28
C HIS A 97 -2.18 -21.97 10.77
N ASN A 98 -2.46 -23.08 10.08
CA ASN A 98 -2.66 -23.10 8.63
C ASN A 98 -3.93 -22.33 8.18
N ALA A 99 -4.97 -22.26 9.01
CA ALA A 99 -6.14 -21.44 8.70
C ALA A 99 -5.83 -19.93 8.75
N ILE A 100 -5.03 -19.51 9.73
CA ILE A 100 -4.57 -18.12 9.91
C ILE A 100 -3.54 -17.74 8.85
N HIS A 101 -2.54 -18.61 8.67
CA HIS A 101 -1.44 -18.48 7.72
C HIS A 101 -1.54 -19.63 6.73
N PRO A 102 -2.37 -19.51 5.67
CA PRO A 102 -2.43 -20.54 4.65
C PRO A 102 -1.01 -20.76 4.13
N PRO A 103 -0.55 -22.02 3.99
CA PRO A 103 0.71 -22.28 3.33
C PRO A 103 0.63 -21.59 1.97
N THR A 104 1.51 -20.62 1.72
CA THR A 104 1.62 -19.95 0.42
C THR A 104 1.60 -21.04 -0.64
N ASP A 105 0.64 -20.97 -1.57
CA ASP A 105 0.55 -21.85 -2.72
C ASP A 105 1.96 -21.97 -3.30
N GLN A 106 2.64 -23.09 -3.00
CA GLN A 106 3.83 -23.47 -3.73
C GLN A 106 3.29 -23.87 -5.09
N THR A 107 3.23 -22.86 -5.95
CA THR A 107 3.04 -22.98 -7.39
C THR A 107 3.68 -24.27 -7.84
N THR A 108 2.81 -25.16 -8.32
CA THR A 108 3.10 -26.32 -9.14
C THR A 108 3.84 -25.85 -10.40
N GLU A 109 5.09 -25.41 -10.27
CA GLU A 109 6.10 -25.34 -11.33
C GLU A 109 6.97 -26.60 -11.20
N GLN A 110 6.34 -27.75 -11.45
CA GLN A 110 7.02 -28.96 -11.88
C GLN A 110 6.22 -29.48 -13.08
N LEU A 111 6.47 -28.85 -14.23
CA LEU A 111 6.23 -29.40 -15.56
C LEU A 111 7.58 -29.60 -16.24
#